data_AF-A0A3P7LTX6-F1
#
_entry.id   AF-A0A3P7LTX6-F1
#
_cell.length_a   1.000
_cell.length_b   1.000
_cell.length_c   1.000
_cell.angle_alpha   90.00
_cell.angle_beta   90.00
_cell.angle_gamma   90.00
#
_symmetry.space_group_name_H-M   'P 1'
#
loop_
_entity.id
_entity.type
_entity.pdbx_description
1 polymer ?
#
loop_
_entity_poly.entity_id
_entity_poly.type
_entity_poly.pdbx_seq_one_letter_code
_entity_poly.pdbx_strand_id
1 'polypeptide(L)'
;MADGDFNPSELFGDLEEQETNSGDQEKRLFLKDIRSMLYAFGDVESPLPETVAVLEEIAVQYIIDMQLGLNVEPVAPGSNSNYSSQT
;
A
#
# COMPACT_ATOMS: atom_id res chain seq x y z
N MET A 1 13.62 -20.13 -26.86
CA MET A 1 12.60 -19.36 -26.13
C MET A 1 13.29 -18.09 -25.65
N ALA A 2 12.75 -16.92 -25.95
CA ALA A 2 13.26 -15.67 -25.37
C ALA A 2 12.80 -15.62 -23.92
N ASP A 3 13.74 -15.57 -22.99
CA ASP A 3 13.46 -15.32 -21.59
C ASP A 3 12.88 -13.90 -21.52
N GLY A 4 11.57 -13.83 -21.22
CA GLY A 4 10.87 -12.57 -21.07
C GLY A 4 11.36 -11.91 -19.79
N ASP A 5 12.39 -11.07 -19.91
CA ASP A 5 12.69 -10.06 -18.90
C ASP A 5 11.42 -9.23 -18.73
N PHE A 6 10.67 -9.53 -17.68
CA PHE A 6 9.49 -8.77 -17.27
C PHE A 6 9.98 -7.37 -16.96
N ASN A 7 9.79 -6.45 -17.89
CA ASN A 7 10.12 -5.04 -17.72
C ASN A 7 8.84 -4.35 -17.23
N PRO A 8 8.72 -4.01 -15.94
CA PRO A 8 7.52 -3.34 -15.43
C PRO A 8 7.25 -2.04 -16.20
N SER A 9 8.31 -1.42 -16.71
CA SER A 9 8.27 -0.20 -17.50
C SER A 9 7.43 -0.30 -18.79
N GLU A 10 7.32 -1.47 -19.43
CA GLU A 10 6.50 -1.62 -20.65
C GLU A 10 4.99 -1.75 -20.35
N LEU A 11 4.62 -2.17 -19.14
CA LEU A 11 3.21 -2.26 -18.71
C LEU A 11 2.68 -0.88 -18.25
N PHE A 12 3.55 -0.02 -17.74
CA PHE A 12 3.19 1.28 -17.17
C PHE A 12 3.65 2.48 -18.03
N GLY A 13 4.33 2.23 -19.15
CA GLY A 13 4.93 3.26 -20.00
C GLY A 13 3.93 4.18 -20.71
N ASP A 14 2.68 3.76 -20.88
CA ASP A 14 1.64 4.52 -21.60
C ASP A 14 0.69 5.31 -20.67
N LEU A 15 0.86 5.24 -19.34
CA LEU A 15 0.01 5.93 -18.36
C LEU A 15 0.59 7.28 -17.87
N GLU A 16 1.62 7.81 -18.54
CA GLU A 16 2.18 9.13 -18.23
C GLU A 16 1.71 10.22 -19.21
N GLU A 17 0.48 10.69 -19.03
CA GLU A 17 0.13 12.09 -19.29
C GLU A 17 -0.72 12.63 -18.13
N GLN A 18 -0.10 12.76 -16.96
CA GLN A 18 -0.56 13.74 -15.97
C GLN A 18 0.65 14.41 -15.33
N GLU A 19 0.91 15.61 -15.81
CA GLU A 19 1.91 16.55 -15.31
C GLU A 19 1.87 16.64 -13.78
N THR A 20 2.88 16.09 -13.09
CA THR A 20 3.21 16.57 -11.75
C THR A 20 4.27 17.65 -11.91
N ASN A 21 3.80 18.90 -11.89
CA ASN A 21 4.62 20.10 -11.83
C ASN A 21 5.72 19.91 -10.76
N SER A 22 6.99 20.10 -11.13
CA SER A 22 8.19 19.74 -10.36
C SER A 22 8.40 20.49 -9.03
N GLY A 23 7.37 21.15 -8.48
CA GLY A 23 7.40 21.86 -7.21
C GLY A 23 6.91 21.06 -6.00
N ASP A 24 6.05 20.05 -6.19
CA ASP A 24 5.42 19.28 -5.09
C ASP A 24 5.91 17.82 -5.00
N GLN A 25 6.89 17.43 -5.84
CA GLN A 25 7.39 16.06 -5.92
C GLN A 25 8.12 15.58 -4.67
N GLU A 26 8.63 16.50 -3.83
CA GLU A 26 9.38 16.14 -2.62
C GLU A 26 8.50 15.46 -1.55
N LYS A 27 7.17 15.57 -1.65
CA LYS A 27 6.23 15.04 -0.64
C LYS A 27 5.50 13.77 -1.05
N ARG A 28 5.60 13.34 -2.31
CA ARG A 28 4.75 12.31 -2.91
C ARG A 28 5.60 11.17 -3.47
N LEU A 29 6.25 10.44 -2.56
CA LEU A 29 7.24 9.42 -2.89
C LEU A 29 6.59 8.10 -3.34
N PHE A 30 5.38 7.80 -2.88
CA PHE A 30 4.79 6.45 -3.02
C PHE A 30 3.59 6.38 -3.98
N LEU A 31 3.23 7.47 -4.67
CA LEU A 31 2.03 7.49 -5.52
C LEU A 31 2.04 6.42 -6.62
N LYS A 32 3.19 6.20 -7.27
CA LYS A 32 3.32 5.20 -8.34
C LYS A 32 3.19 3.77 -7.79
N ASP A 33 3.79 3.52 -6.63
CA ASP A 33 3.77 2.22 -5.97
C ASP A 33 2.37 1.91 -5.43
N ILE A 34 1.70 2.88 -4.82
CA ILE A 34 0.33 2.74 -4.30
C ILE A 34 -0.64 2.48 -5.45
N ARG A 35 -0.52 3.18 -6.59
CA ARG A 35 -1.36 2.91 -7.77
C ARG A 35 -1.21 1.47 -8.26
N SER A 36 0.03 1.00 -8.37
CA SER A 36 0.33 -0.37 -8.79
C SER A 36 -0.19 -1.40 -7.78
N MET A 37 -0.07 -1.09 -6.49
CA MET A 37 -0.60 -1.89 -5.40
C MET A 37 -2.12 -2.01 -5.51
N LEU A 38 -2.84 -0.90 -5.63
CA LEU A 38 -4.31 -0.89 -5.78
C LEU A 38 -4.77 -1.81 -6.90
N TYR A 39 -4.13 -1.71 -8.07
CA TYR A 39 -4.44 -2.58 -9.19
C TYR A 39 -4.15 -4.05 -8.89
N ALA A 40 -3.03 -4.37 -8.24
CA ALA A 40 -2.68 -5.73 -7.83
C ALA A 40 -3.68 -6.31 -6.80
N PHE A 41 -4.33 -5.47 -5.99
CA PHE A 41 -5.41 -5.86 -5.07
C PHE A 41 -6.79 -5.95 -5.73
N GLY A 42 -6.89 -5.68 -7.03
CA GLY A 42 -8.13 -5.81 -7.81
C GLY A 42 -8.95 -4.52 -7.91
N ASP A 43 -8.36 -3.36 -7.61
CA ASP A 43 -8.97 -2.06 -7.93
C ASP A 43 -8.86 -1.75 -9.44
N VAL A 44 -9.46 -0.65 -9.87
CA VAL A 44 -9.38 -0.16 -11.24
C VAL A 44 -7.95 0.18 -11.65
N GLU A 45 -7.63 0.03 -12.94
CA GLU A 45 -6.30 0.29 -13.52
C GLU A 45 -5.83 1.74 -13.33
N SER A 46 -6.77 2.70 -13.37
CA SER A 46 -6.51 4.12 -13.17
C SER A 46 -7.36 4.67 -12.03
N PRO A 47 -6.96 4.46 -10.77
CA PRO A 47 -7.67 5.02 -9.62
C PRO A 47 -7.56 6.55 -9.59
N LEU A 48 -8.52 7.20 -8.95
CA LEU A 48 -8.54 8.66 -8.83
C LEU A 48 -7.29 9.17 -8.11
N PRO A 49 -6.65 10.25 -8.59
CA PRO A 49 -5.42 10.76 -7.97
C PRO A 49 -5.64 11.19 -6.51
N GLU A 50 -6.85 11.64 -6.17
CA GLU A 50 -7.24 11.95 -4.78
C GLU A 50 -7.24 10.71 -3.89
N THR A 51 -7.66 9.55 -4.43
CA THR A 51 -7.68 8.28 -3.68
C THR A 51 -6.26 7.81 -3.39
N VAL A 52 -5.38 7.87 -4.39
CA VAL A 52 -3.97 7.50 -4.22
C VAL A 52 -3.28 8.43 -3.22
N ALA A 53 -3.55 9.73 -3.28
CA ALA A 53 -3.00 10.70 -2.34
C ALA A 53 -3.47 10.48 -0.89
N VAL A 54 -4.75 10.21 -0.68
CA VAL A 54 -5.29 9.90 0.67
C VAL A 54 -4.67 8.60 1.21
N LEU A 55 -4.50 7.59 0.36
CA LEU A 55 -3.87 6.34 0.77
C LEU A 55 -2.39 6.51 1.11
N GLU A 56 -1.68 7.40 0.41
CA GLU A 56 -0.31 7.77 0.76
C GLU A 56 -0.25 8.37 2.16
N GLU A 57 -1.14 9.32 2.48
CA GLU A 57 -1.20 9.94 3.81
C GLU A 57 -1.52 8.91 4.91
N ILE A 58 -2.49 8.02 4.67
CA ILE A 58 -2.85 6.96 5.62
C ILE A 58 -1.69 5.98 5.83
N ALA A 59 -1.02 5.56 4.76
CA ALA A 59 0.09 4.61 4.83
C ALA A 59 1.27 5.19 5.61
N VAL A 60 1.63 6.47 5.35
CA VAL A 60 2.69 7.16 6.09
C VAL A 60 2.34 7.26 7.56
N GLN A 61 1.10 7.68 7.90
CA GLN A 61 0.66 7.77 9.28
C GLN A 61 0.71 6.41 9.98
N TYR A 62 0.26 5.35 9.29
CA TYR A 62 0.30 3.98 9.82
C TYR A 62 1.72 3.51 10.13
N ILE A 63 2.68 3.77 9.23
CA ILE A 63 4.09 3.43 9.44
C ILE A 63 4.65 4.19 10.65
N ILE A 64 4.33 5.48 10.77
CA ILE A 64 4.75 6.30 11.92
C ILE A 64 4.17 5.73 13.22
N ASP A 65 2.88 5.41 13.24
CA ASP A 65 2.20 4.86 14.43
C ASP A 65 2.77 3.48 14.83
N MET A 66 3.07 2.63 13.85
CA MET A 66 3.74 1.35 14.07
C MET A 66 5.16 1.54 14.63
N GLN A 67 5.93 2.46 14.05
CA GLN A 67 7.30 2.74 14.48
C GLN A 67 7.35 3.34 15.90
N LEU A 68 6.37 4.19 16.24
CA LEU A 68 6.24 4.79 17.56
C LEU A 68 5.64 3.82 18.60
N GLY A 69 5.19 2.63 18.19
CA GLY A 69 4.71 1.59 19.08
C GLY A 69 3.40 1.95 19.79
N LEU A 70 2.61 2.87 19.23
CA LEU A 70 1.44 3.41 19.92
C LEU A 70 0.22 2.48 19.92
N ASN A 71 0.22 1.35 19.19
CA ASN A 71 -0.98 0.50 19.08
C ASN A 71 -0.75 -1.01 18.84
N VAL A 72 0.29 -1.60 19.41
CA VAL A 72 0.39 -3.07 19.53
C VAL A 72 0.30 -3.45 21.00
N GLU A 73 -0.93 -3.68 21.49
CA GLU A 73 -1.12 -4.53 22.67
C GLU A 73 -0.50 -5.89 22.33
N PRO A 74 0.55 -6.34 23.05
CA PRO A 74 1.10 -7.66 22.82
C PRO A 74 0.02 -8.68 23.17
N VAL A 75 -0.57 -9.33 22.16
CA VAL A 75 -1.39 -10.52 22.40
C VAL A 75 -0.47 -11.55 23.04
N ALA A 76 -0.65 -11.75 24.35
CA ALA A 76 0.17 -12.66 25.12
C ALA A 76 0.04 -14.07 24.51
N PRO A 77 1.14 -14.71 24.08
CA PRO A 77 1.08 -16.10 23.63
C PRO A 77 0.85 -16.99 24.87
N GLY A 78 -0.42 -17.24 25.22
CA GLY A 78 -0.72 -18.09 26.38
C GLY A 78 -2.13 -18.05 26.97
N SER A 79 -3.14 -17.44 26.35
CA SER A 79 -4.53 -17.55 26.85
C SER A 79 -5.10 -18.96 26.60
N ASN A 80 -4.71 -19.91 27.46
CA ASN A 80 -5.12 -21.30 27.44
C ASN A 80 -6.56 -21.51 27.95
N SER A 81 -7.26 -22.35 27.18
CA SER A 81 -8.36 -23.27 27.49
C SER A 81 -9.36 -22.94 28.61
N ASN A 82 -10.61 -22.70 28.21
CA ASN A 82 -11.77 -23.16 28.98
C ASN A 82 -12.93 -23.52 28.03
N TYR A 83 -12.77 -24.59 27.26
CA TYR A 83 -13.93 -25.36 26.82
C TYR A 83 -14.29 -26.31 27.97
N SER A 84 -15.02 -25.79 28.96
CA SER A 84 -15.76 -26.65 29.88
C SER A 84 -16.84 -27.37 29.07
N SER A 85 -16.68 -28.67 28.88
CA SER A 85 -17.72 -29.56 28.40
C SER A 85 -18.93 -29.44 29.33
N GLN A 86 -20.05 -28.92 28.82
CA GLN A 86 -21.35 -29.11 29.46
C GLN A 86 -21.89 -30.48 29.05
N THR A 87 -22.30 -31.22 30.07
CA THR A 87 -22.92 -32.54 30.11
C THR A 87 -24.19 -32.65 29.28
#